data_AF-A0A2N5RND3-F1
#
_entry.id   AF-A0A2N5RND3-F1
#
_cell.length_a   1.000
_cell.length_b   1.000
_cell.length_c   1.000
_cell.angle_alpha   90.00
_cell.angle_beta   90.00
_cell.angle_gamma   90.00
#
_symmetry.space_group_name_H-M   'P 1'
#
loop_
_entity.id
_entity.type
_entity.pdbx_description
1 polymer ?
#
loop_
_entity_poly.entity_id
_entity_poly.type
_entity_poly.pdbx_seq_one_letter_code
_entity_poly.pdbx_strand_id
1 'polypeptide(L)'
;MEEKKEKLTLKDLILLFFNTISARCWARLGLTRDEYGDYYQDLDEARLGIDTLDAVFGKIKDLVDEETRREMEGILSTLKLNYFHQYQKKKKEKEKI
;
A
#
# COMPACT_ATOMS: atom_id res chain seq x y z
N MET A 1 12.62 -21.68 -32.49
CA MET A 1 11.39 -21.66 -31.68
C MET A 1 11.25 -20.24 -31.16
N GLU A 2 10.25 -19.48 -31.59
CA GLU A 2 9.96 -18.18 -30.98
C GLU A 2 9.45 -18.44 -29.56
N GLU A 3 10.18 -17.96 -28.55
CA GLU A 3 9.66 -17.87 -27.20
C GLU A 3 8.43 -16.96 -27.22
N LYS A 4 7.23 -17.54 -27.11
CA LYS A 4 6.02 -16.78 -26.79
C LYS A 4 6.21 -16.21 -25.38
N LYS A 5 6.67 -14.96 -25.28
CA LYS A 5 6.61 -14.21 -24.03
C LYS A 5 5.15 -14.16 -23.59
N GLU A 6 4.85 -14.85 -22.50
CA GLU A 6 3.53 -14.83 -21.90
C GLU A 6 3.20 -13.38 -21.52
N LYS A 7 2.08 -12.88 -22.01
CA LYS A 7 1.66 -11.51 -21.73
C LYS A 7 1.11 -11.47 -20.31
N LEU A 8 1.53 -10.49 -19.53
CA LEU A 8 0.96 -10.23 -18.21
C LEU A 8 -0.56 -10.05 -18.33
N THR A 9 -1.29 -10.73 -17.48
CA THR A 9 -2.73 -10.55 -17.35
C THR A 9 -3.03 -9.23 -16.62
N LEU A 10 -4.27 -8.73 -16.72
CA LEU A 10 -4.68 -7.57 -15.92
C LEU A 10 -4.58 -7.84 -14.42
N LYS A 11 -4.81 -9.09 -13.98
CA LYS A 11 -4.62 -9.50 -12.58
C LYS A 11 -3.17 -9.29 -12.15
N ASP A 12 -2.21 -9.71 -12.97
CA ASP A 12 -0.78 -9.56 -12.65
C ASP A 12 -0.39 -8.08 -12.56
N LEU A 13 -0.92 -7.24 -13.45
CA LEU A 13 -0.68 -5.81 -13.42
C LEU A 13 -1.29 -5.13 -12.18
N ILE A 14 -2.48 -5.58 -11.74
CA ILE A 14 -3.10 -5.07 -10.51
C ILE A 14 -2.29 -5.49 -9.28
N LEU A 15 -1.79 -6.73 -9.23
CA LEU A 15 -0.94 -7.20 -8.13
C LEU A 15 0.39 -6.42 -8.09
N LEU A 16 1.01 -6.17 -9.24
CA LEU A 16 2.20 -5.34 -9.35
C LEU A 16 1.93 -3.93 -8.81
N PHE A 17 0.84 -3.31 -9.28
CA PHE A 17 0.39 -2.00 -8.83
C PHE A 17 0.13 -1.95 -7.32
N PHE A 18 -0.55 -2.96 -6.78
CA PHE A 18 -0.84 -3.08 -5.36
C PHE A 18 0.46 -3.07 -4.55
N ASN A 19 1.44 -3.88 -4.94
CA ASN A 19 2.74 -3.93 -4.28
C ASN A 19 3.49 -2.60 -4.36
N THR A 20 3.52 -1.96 -5.53
CA THR A 20 4.18 -0.66 -5.73
C THR A 20 3.57 0.44 -4.85
N ILE A 21 2.24 0.54 -4.80
CA ILE A 21 1.58 1.55 -3.96
C ILE A 21 1.74 1.22 -2.48
N SER A 22 1.66 -0.06 -2.09
CA SER A 22 1.86 -0.48 -0.71
C SER A 22 3.22 -0.03 -0.17
N ALA A 23 4.29 -0.24 -0.95
CA ALA A 23 5.64 0.21 -0.59
C ALA A 23 5.72 1.74 -0.45
N ARG A 24 5.09 2.49 -1.35
CA ARG A 24 5.03 3.96 -1.24
C ARG A 24 4.22 4.43 -0.03
N CYS A 25 3.15 3.73 0.35
CA CYS A 25 2.39 4.06 1.55
C CYS A 25 3.26 3.98 2.81
N TRP A 26 4.10 2.95 2.94
CA TRP A 26 5.05 2.82 4.05
C TRP A 26 6.03 4.00 4.15
N ALA A 27 6.56 4.44 3.00
CA ALA A 27 7.42 5.61 2.94
C ALA A 27 6.66 6.89 3.35
N ARG A 28 5.45 7.10 2.84
CA ARG A 28 4.60 8.27 3.17
C ARG A 28 4.08 8.28 4.60
N LEU A 29 3.97 7.12 5.25
CA LEU A 29 3.77 7.04 6.70
C LEU A 29 4.99 7.53 7.50
N GLY A 30 6.14 7.72 6.85
CA GLY A 30 7.41 8.09 7.47
C GLY A 30 8.05 6.94 8.25
N LEU A 31 7.71 5.69 7.93
CA LEU A 31 8.18 4.50 8.64
C LEU A 31 9.36 3.82 7.94
N THR A 32 9.50 4.05 6.63
CA THR A 32 10.61 3.57 5.82
C THR A 32 11.17 4.72 4.98
N ARG A 33 12.37 4.53 4.42
CA ARG A 33 12.89 5.41 3.37
C ARG A 33 12.10 5.21 2.08
N ASP A 34 11.98 6.26 1.28
CA ASP A 34 11.43 6.20 -0.07
C ASP A 34 12.48 5.71 -1.09
N GLU A 35 12.10 5.68 -2.38
CA GLU A 35 12.96 5.25 -3.48
C GLU A 35 14.20 6.15 -3.70
N TYR A 36 14.24 7.35 -3.11
CA TYR A 36 15.37 8.28 -3.16
C TYR A 36 16.26 8.19 -1.92
N GLY A 37 15.85 7.39 -0.92
CA GLY A 37 16.57 7.18 0.33
C GLY A 37 16.16 8.15 1.44
N ASP A 38 15.12 8.97 1.23
CA ASP A 38 14.69 9.99 2.18
C ASP A 38 13.57 9.50 3.10
N TYR A 39 13.56 10.01 4.33
CA TYR A 39 12.39 9.90 5.21
C TYR A 39 11.49 11.09 4.98
N TYR A 40 10.33 10.86 4.36
CA TYR A 40 9.34 11.90 4.09
C TYR A 40 7.94 11.43 4.50
N GLN A 41 7.38 12.08 5.54
CA GLN A 41 6.02 11.80 5.99
C GLN A 41 5.01 12.73 5.34
N ASP A 42 4.02 12.13 4.69
CA ASP A 42 2.84 12.78 4.12
C ASP A 42 1.62 11.88 4.33
N LEU A 43 0.82 12.24 5.33
CA LEU A 43 -0.33 11.43 5.72
C LEU A 43 -1.50 11.56 4.75
N ASP A 44 -1.58 12.65 3.97
CA ASP A 44 -2.66 12.80 3.00
C ASP A 44 -2.39 11.88 1.80
N GLU A 45 -1.14 11.81 1.33
CA GLU A 45 -0.69 10.83 0.33
C GLU A 45 -0.81 9.38 0.83
N ALA A 46 -0.41 9.10 2.07
CA ALA A 46 -0.54 7.76 2.64
C ALA A 46 -2.01 7.31 2.69
N ARG A 47 -2.93 8.21 3.07
CA ARG A 47 -4.36 7.93 3.09
C ARG A 47 -4.90 7.63 1.69
N LEU A 48 -4.55 8.46 0.70
CA LEU A 48 -4.97 8.25 -0.68
C LEU A 48 -4.56 6.87 -1.19
N GLY A 49 -3.32 6.46 -0.94
CA GLY A 49 -2.82 5.15 -1.31
C GLY A 49 -3.58 4.02 -0.61
N ILE A 50 -3.75 4.11 0.71
CA ILE A 50 -4.44 3.08 1.52
C ILE A 50 -5.90 2.92 1.07
N ASP A 51 -6.64 4.02 0.91
CA ASP A 51 -8.04 4.00 0.49
C ASP A 51 -8.18 3.43 -0.93
N THR A 52 -7.22 3.74 -1.82
CA THR A 52 -7.17 3.16 -3.18
C THR A 52 -6.91 1.65 -3.16
N LEU A 53 -5.92 1.20 -2.38
CA LEU A 53 -5.60 -0.22 -2.25
C LEU A 53 -6.78 -1.01 -1.68
N ASP A 54 -7.52 -0.44 -0.72
CA ASP A 54 -8.71 -1.07 -0.13
C ASP A 54 -9.83 -1.24 -1.16
N ALA A 55 -10.07 -0.20 -1.97
CA ALA A 55 -11.05 -0.25 -3.06
C ALA A 55 -10.66 -1.30 -4.12
N VAL A 56 -9.38 -1.39 -4.48
CA VAL A 56 -8.85 -2.39 -5.42
C VAL A 56 -9.00 -3.80 -4.84
N PHE A 57 -8.55 -4.02 -3.60
CA PHE A 57 -8.66 -5.32 -2.92
C PHE A 57 -10.11 -5.81 -2.89
N GLY A 58 -11.07 -4.93 -2.57
CA GLY A 58 -12.49 -5.24 -2.60
C GLY A 58 -13.01 -5.74 -3.96
N LYS A 59 -12.32 -5.44 -5.07
CA LYS A 59 -12.68 -5.91 -6.41
C LYS A 59 -11.95 -7.19 -6.83
N ILE A 60 -10.75 -7.44 -6.32
CA ILE A 60 -9.91 -8.55 -6.79
C ILE A 60 -9.75 -9.70 -5.80
N LYS A 61 -10.18 -9.55 -4.54
CA LYS A 61 -10.01 -10.56 -3.49
C LYS A 61 -10.59 -11.95 -3.82
N ASP A 62 -11.62 -12.01 -4.66
CA ASP A 62 -12.27 -13.26 -5.09
C ASP A 62 -11.68 -13.82 -6.40
N LEU A 63 -10.68 -13.12 -6.98
CA LEU A 63 -10.00 -13.47 -8.24
C LEU A 63 -8.56 -13.95 -8.01
N VAL A 64 -8.10 -13.95 -6.76
CA VAL A 64 -6.78 -14.41 -6.32
C VAL A 64 -6.93 -15.65 -5.45
N ASP A 65 -5.88 -16.44 -5.32
CA ASP A 65 -5.85 -17.55 -4.37
C ASP A 65 -5.89 -17.07 -2.91
N GLU A 66 -6.18 -18.01 -2.00
CA GLU A 66 -6.35 -17.74 -0.57
C GLU A 66 -5.08 -17.14 0.07
N GLU A 67 -3.91 -17.59 -0.37
CA GLU A 67 -2.62 -17.14 0.16
C GLU A 67 -2.40 -15.67 -0.20
N THR A 68 -2.47 -15.34 -1.49
CA THR A 68 -2.37 -13.97 -2.01
C THR A 68 -3.41 -13.07 -1.35
N ARG A 69 -4.66 -13.54 -1.19
CA ARG A 69 -5.72 -12.76 -0.53
C ARG A 69 -5.35 -12.39 0.90
N ARG A 70 -4.84 -13.35 1.69
CA ARG A 70 -4.44 -13.13 3.08
C ARG A 70 -3.25 -12.18 3.20
N GLU A 71 -2.29 -12.28 2.29
CA GLU A 71 -1.15 -11.36 2.26
C GLU A 71 -1.60 -9.92 2.01
N MET A 72 -2.45 -9.71 0.99
CA MET A 72 -3.01 -8.40 0.68
C MET A 72 -3.83 -7.82 1.84
N GLU A 73 -4.66 -8.64 2.49
CA GLU A 73 -5.45 -8.25 3.67
C GLU A 73 -4.55 -7.87 4.84
N GLY A 74 -3.47 -8.62 5.07
CA GLY A 74 -2.46 -8.34 6.09
C GLY A 74 -1.74 -7.02 5.85
N ILE A 75 -1.33 -6.75 4.60
CA ILE A 75 -0.70 -5.48 4.20
C ILE A 75 -1.66 -4.32 4.48
N LEU A 76 -2.91 -4.40 4.02
CA LEU A 76 -3.92 -3.35 4.23
C LEU A 76 -4.19 -3.09 5.71
N SER A 77 -4.39 -4.15 6.49
CA SER A 77 -4.66 -4.05 7.92
C SER A 77 -3.51 -3.36 8.65
N THR A 78 -2.28 -3.74 8.29
CA THR A 78 -1.07 -3.17 8.89
C THR A 78 -0.88 -1.70 8.50
N LEU A 79 -1.10 -1.36 7.22
CA LEU A 79 -1.03 0.03 6.75
C LEU A 79 -2.08 0.92 7.44
N LYS A 80 -3.34 0.47 7.54
CA LYS A 80 -4.43 1.21 8.20
C LYS A 80 -4.13 1.45 9.68
N LEU A 81 -3.62 0.43 10.38
CA LEU A 81 -3.24 0.57 11.79
C LEU A 81 -2.11 1.57 11.98
N ASN A 82 -1.06 1.49 11.16
CA ASN A 82 0.07 2.42 11.23
C ASN A 82 -0.35 3.84 10.86
N TYR A 83 -1.21 4.02 9.85
CA TYR A 83 -1.80 5.30 9.53
C TYR A 83 -2.49 5.93 10.74
N PHE A 84 -3.35 5.16 11.42
CA PHE A 84 -4.03 5.63 12.63
C PHE A 84 -3.03 6.07 13.71
N HIS A 85 -1.99 5.28 13.99
CA HIS A 85 -0.96 5.65 14.96
C HIS A 85 -0.21 6.93 14.57
N GLN A 86 0.24 7.04 13.33
CA GLN A 86 0.97 8.22 12.84
C GLN A 86 0.08 9.46 12.84
N TYR A 87 -1.20 9.33 12.50
CA TYR A 87 -2.18 10.40 12.56
C TYR A 87 -2.38 10.90 14.00
N GLN A 88 -2.58 9.98 14.96
CA GLN A 88 -2.71 10.34 16.38
C GLN A 88 -1.45 11.00 16.93
N LYS A 89 -0.27 10.53 16.53
CA LYS A 89 1.01 11.14 16.89
C LYS A 89 1.11 12.58 16.39
N LYS A 90 0.86 12.80 15.08
CA LYS A 90 0.91 14.13 14.45
C LYS A 90 -0.12 15.10 15.05
N LYS A 91 -1.31 14.60 15.41
CA LYS A 91 -2.34 15.39 16.10
C LYS A 91 -1.86 15.88 17.48
N LYS A 92 -1.32 14.97 18.30
CA LYS A 92 -0.77 15.31 19.63
C LYS A 92 0.40 16.30 19.57
N GLU A 93 1.22 16.25 18.52
CA GLU A 93 2.32 17.20 18.32
C GLU A 93 1.81 18.61 18.02
N LYS A 94 0.74 18.74 17.22
CA LYS A 94 0.12 20.03 16.92
C LYS A 94 -0.57 20.68 18.13
N GLU A 95 -1.17 19.88 19.02
CA GLU A 95 -1.85 20.38 20.23
C GLU A 95 -0.89 20.87 21.33
N LYS A 96 0.42 20.60 21.19
CA LYS A 96 1.46 21.04 22.13
C LYS A 96 2.09 22.39 21.76
N ILE A 97 1.72 22.97 20.62
CA ILE A 97 2.27 24.22 20.07
C ILE A 97 1.29 25.37 20.31
#